data_AF-S3Z9C1-F1
#
_entry.id   AF-S3Z9C1-F1
#
_cell.length_a   1.000
_cell.length_b   1.000
_cell.length_c   1.000
_cell.angle_alpha   90.00
_cell.angle_beta   90.00
_cell.angle_gamma   90.00
#
_symmetry.space_group_name_H-M   'P 1'
#
loop_
_entity.id
_entity.type
_entity.pdbx_description
1 polymer ?
#
loop_
_entity_poly.entity_id
_entity_poly.type
_entity_poly.pdbx_seq_one_letter_code
_entity_poly.pdbx_strand_id
1 'polypeptide(L)'
;MTREQLAAECERLGAVDLTYAAIVSIETGRRKPDGRRRREVTADELLALGLALAVPPLLLMLPLGREQQVPTVPGRAPRDPYTVWKWWTGEETPTLDGPIDGRYVPETQPIGEDGPKWSAAWAESAYPASLYPEFERRRQAVHRAYLRAEAAGKRKADKRGHTEAWADYTQRLEELANHIEDMARAGLQIPELRPGLIEDMLGLDMLRDPSIIQPRGTE
;
A
#
# COMPACT_ATOMS: atom_id res chain seq x y z
N MET A 1 -24.41 0.89 15.45
CA MET A 1 -25.05 0.20 14.31
C MET A 1 -25.53 -1.16 14.80
N THR A 2 -26.79 -1.52 14.58
CA THR A 2 -27.28 -2.89 14.84
C THR A 2 -26.93 -3.82 13.69
N ARG A 3 -27.13 -5.14 13.84
CA ARG A 3 -26.85 -6.11 12.77
C ARG A 3 -27.77 -5.93 11.57
N GLU A 4 -29.03 -5.56 11.80
CA GLU A 4 -30.00 -5.26 10.75
C GLU A 4 -29.59 -4.01 9.98
N GLN A 5 -29.11 -2.98 10.69
CA GLN A 5 -28.59 -1.76 10.05
C GLN A 5 -27.33 -2.06 9.24
N LEU A 6 -26.43 -2.92 9.76
CA LEU A 6 -25.23 -3.34 9.03
C LEU A 6 -25.58 -4.14 7.78
N ALA A 7 -26.53 -5.09 7.87
CA ALA A 7 -26.99 -5.85 6.72
C ALA A 7 -27.56 -4.95 5.61
N ALA A 8 -28.42 -4.00 6.00
CA ALA A 8 -29.00 -3.03 5.06
C ALA A 8 -27.94 -2.14 4.41
N GLU A 9 -26.91 -1.73 5.15
CA GLU A 9 -25.81 -0.94 4.60
C GLU A 9 -24.91 -1.77 3.66
N CYS A 10 -24.63 -3.03 4.00
CA CYS A 10 -23.92 -3.95 3.10
C CYS A 10 -24.72 -4.19 1.80
N GLU A 11 -26.04 -4.38 1.88
CA GLU A 11 -26.92 -4.49 0.72
C GLU A 11 -26.87 -3.23 -0.16
N ARG A 12 -26.90 -2.04 0.45
CA ARG A 12 -26.75 -0.76 -0.27
C ARG A 12 -25.42 -0.64 -1.02
N LEU A 13 -24.36 -1.27 -0.50
CA LEU A 13 -23.04 -1.35 -1.13
C LEU A 13 -22.92 -2.48 -2.16
N GLY A 14 -24.01 -3.23 -2.42
CA GLY A 14 -24.06 -4.33 -3.38
C GLY A 14 -23.67 -5.69 -2.81
N ALA A 15 -23.33 -5.79 -1.52
CA ALA A 15 -22.99 -7.04 -0.85
C ALA A 15 -24.25 -7.74 -0.30
N VAL A 16 -25.14 -8.16 -1.21
CA VAL A 16 -26.45 -8.74 -0.90
C VAL A 16 -26.39 -10.03 -0.05
N ASP A 17 -25.27 -10.75 -0.10
CA ASP A 17 -25.07 -11.99 0.66
C ASP A 17 -24.68 -11.77 2.13
N LEU A 18 -24.32 -10.53 2.50
CA LEU A 18 -24.07 -10.12 3.89
C LEU A 18 -25.38 -9.82 4.65
N THR A 19 -26.31 -10.77 4.58
CA THR A 19 -27.58 -10.72 5.30
C THR A 19 -27.39 -10.67 6.82
N TYR A 20 -28.45 -10.30 7.56
CA TYR A 20 -28.46 -10.39 9.02
C TYR A 20 -27.98 -11.76 9.53
N ALA A 21 -28.46 -12.86 8.93
CA ALA A 21 -28.07 -14.21 9.32
C ALA A 21 -26.59 -14.50 9.04
N ALA A 22 -26.05 -13.97 7.95
CA ALA A 22 -24.63 -14.06 7.63
C ALA A 22 -23.78 -13.31 8.68
N ILE A 23 -24.15 -12.06 9.01
CA ILE A 23 -23.48 -11.25 10.05
C ILE A 23 -23.50 -11.96 11.40
N VAL A 24 -24.66 -12.48 11.83
CA VAL A 24 -24.76 -13.29 13.06
C VAL A 24 -23.81 -14.50 13.01
N SER A 25 -23.69 -15.16 11.87
CA SER A 25 -22.80 -16.31 11.69
C SER A 25 -21.32 -15.93 11.76
N ILE A 26 -20.94 -14.76 11.21
CA ILE A 26 -19.58 -14.21 11.30
C ILE A 26 -19.25 -13.89 12.76
N GLU A 27 -20.09 -13.12 13.44
CA GLU A 27 -19.82 -12.64 14.81
C GLU A 27 -19.80 -13.75 15.85
N THR A 28 -20.81 -14.64 15.81
CA THR A 28 -20.87 -15.74 16.78
C THR A 28 -19.77 -16.76 16.55
N GLY A 29 -19.22 -16.81 15.33
CA GLY A 29 -18.02 -17.58 15.01
C GLY A 29 -18.13 -19.06 15.36
N ARG A 30 -19.35 -19.60 15.47
CA ARG A 30 -19.58 -20.94 16.05
C ARG A 30 -18.76 -21.94 15.28
N ARG A 31 -17.83 -22.60 15.97
CA ARG A 31 -16.94 -23.58 15.35
C ARG A 31 -17.74 -24.84 15.00
N LYS A 32 -17.39 -25.45 13.87
CA LYS A 32 -17.79 -26.82 13.54
C LYS A 32 -17.01 -27.79 14.47
N PRO A 33 -17.46 -29.06 14.58
CA PRO A 33 -16.76 -30.07 15.39
C PRO A 33 -15.30 -30.29 14.99
N ASP A 34 -14.93 -29.96 13.76
CA ASP A 34 -13.56 -30.00 13.21
C ASP A 34 -12.70 -28.77 13.57
N GLY A 35 -13.23 -27.84 14.38
CA GLY A 35 -12.54 -26.61 14.79
C GLY A 35 -12.60 -25.46 13.78
N ARG A 36 -13.13 -25.67 12.56
CA ARG A 36 -13.28 -24.60 11.55
C ARG A 36 -14.41 -23.65 11.95
N ARG A 37 -14.29 -22.36 11.60
CA ARG A 37 -15.43 -21.44 11.73
C ARG A 37 -16.53 -21.86 10.75
N ARG A 38 -17.80 -21.71 11.14
CA ARG A 38 -18.94 -22.08 10.28
C ARG A 38 -19.00 -21.27 8.98
N ARG A 39 -18.44 -20.06 8.97
CA ARG A 39 -18.41 -19.16 7.84
C ARG A 39 -17.06 -18.43 7.80
N GLU A 40 -16.47 -18.40 6.62
CA GLU A 40 -15.31 -17.56 6.29
C GLU A 40 -15.81 -16.22 5.76
N VAL A 41 -14.98 -15.19 5.82
CA VAL A 41 -15.25 -13.87 5.23
C VAL A 41 -14.34 -13.74 4.03
N THR A 42 -14.93 -13.54 2.84
CA THR A 42 -14.16 -13.35 1.61
C THR A 42 -13.57 -11.94 1.55
N ALA A 43 -12.62 -11.70 0.63
CA ALA A 43 -11.92 -10.41 0.55
C ALA A 43 -12.85 -9.24 0.17
N ASP A 44 -13.80 -9.48 -0.73
CA ASP A 44 -14.85 -8.55 -1.13
C ASP A 44 -15.85 -8.28 0.00
N GLU A 45 -16.25 -9.30 0.76
CA GLU A 45 -17.07 -9.13 1.96
C GLU A 45 -16.36 -8.30 3.03
N LEU A 46 -15.06 -8.53 3.24
CA LEU A 46 -14.25 -7.75 4.16
C LEU A 46 -14.20 -6.27 3.76
N LEU A 47 -14.07 -5.97 2.46
CA LEU A 47 -14.11 -4.61 1.94
C LEU A 47 -15.48 -3.96 2.19
N ALA A 48 -16.57 -4.68 1.88
CA ALA A 48 -17.93 -4.19 2.10
C ALA A 48 -18.21 -3.92 3.59
N LEU A 49 -17.77 -4.82 4.48
CA LEU A 49 -17.87 -4.65 5.93
C LEU A 49 -17.06 -3.43 6.42
N GLY A 50 -15.84 -3.24 5.90
CA GLY A 50 -15.02 -2.08 6.23
C GLY A 50 -15.69 -0.76 5.86
N LEU A 51 -16.22 -0.67 4.63
CA LEU A 51 -16.93 0.51 4.17
C LEU A 51 -18.22 0.76 4.98
N ALA A 52 -19.04 -0.28 5.18
CA ALA A 52 -20.29 -0.18 5.95
C ALA A 52 -20.03 0.28 7.40
N LEU A 53 -18.96 -0.20 8.03
CA LEU A 53 -18.60 0.15 9.40
C LEU A 53 -17.77 1.45 9.52
N ALA A 54 -17.38 2.06 8.40
CA ALA A 54 -16.40 3.15 8.35
C ALA A 54 -15.07 2.80 9.06
N VAL A 55 -14.60 1.57 8.87
CA VAL A 55 -13.33 1.06 9.42
C VAL A 55 -12.45 0.56 8.27
N PRO A 56 -11.17 0.96 8.19
CA PRO A 56 -10.24 0.38 7.22
C PRO A 56 -10.26 -1.16 7.26
N PRO A 57 -10.44 -1.86 6.13
CA PRO A 57 -10.58 -3.32 6.11
C PRO A 57 -9.47 -4.09 6.85
N LEU A 58 -8.22 -3.62 6.75
CA LEU A 58 -7.09 -4.23 7.48
C LEU A 58 -7.23 -4.13 9.00
N LEU A 59 -7.90 -3.10 9.55
CA LEU A 59 -8.16 -2.98 10.99
C LEU A 59 -9.27 -3.92 11.47
N LEU A 60 -10.10 -4.44 10.57
CA LEU A 60 -11.04 -5.53 10.90
C LEU A 60 -10.32 -6.88 11.03
N MET A 61 -9.19 -7.05 10.34
CA MET A 61 -8.36 -8.27 10.42
C MET A 61 -7.28 -8.20 11.51
N LEU A 62 -6.66 -7.04 11.68
CA LEU A 62 -5.52 -6.80 12.55
C LEU A 62 -5.87 -5.73 13.59
N PRO A 63 -6.26 -6.14 14.82
CA PRO A 63 -6.70 -5.23 15.89
C PRO A 63 -5.54 -4.42 16.51
N LEU A 64 -4.93 -3.52 15.71
CA LEU A 64 -3.86 -2.62 16.15
C LEU A 64 -4.27 -1.84 17.41
N GLY A 65 -3.43 -1.91 18.45
CA GLY A 65 -3.64 -1.19 19.71
C GLY A 65 -4.75 -1.74 20.61
N ARG A 66 -5.42 -2.84 20.23
CA ARG A 66 -6.46 -3.50 21.05
C ARG A 66 -6.01 -4.85 21.60
N GLU A 67 -5.24 -5.60 20.80
CA GLU A 67 -4.67 -6.87 21.22
C GLU A 67 -3.14 -6.77 21.25
N GLN A 68 -2.51 -7.52 22.17
CA GLN A 68 -1.06 -7.58 22.26
C GLN A 68 -0.46 -8.53 21.23
N GLN A 69 -1.25 -9.53 20.80
CA GLN A 69 -0.82 -10.57 19.89
C GLN A 69 -1.99 -11.04 19.03
N VAL A 70 -1.72 -11.36 17.78
CA VAL A 70 -2.66 -11.93 16.82
C VAL A 70 -2.13 -13.26 16.28
N PRO A 71 -3.01 -14.21 15.93
CA PRO A 71 -2.61 -15.40 15.20
C PRO A 71 -1.94 -15.05 13.86
N THR A 72 -0.96 -15.85 13.44
CA THR A 72 -0.31 -15.74 12.14
C THR A 72 -0.73 -16.91 11.25
N VAL A 73 0.20 -17.52 10.51
CA VAL A 73 -0.07 -18.74 9.74
C VAL A 73 -0.27 -19.94 10.69
N PRO A 74 -1.09 -20.95 10.32
CA PRO A 74 -1.35 -22.09 11.17
C PRO A 74 -0.08 -22.78 11.68
N GLY A 75 -0.05 -23.11 12.97
CA GLY A 75 1.08 -23.80 13.62
C GLY A 75 2.27 -22.92 14.00
N ARG A 76 2.21 -21.60 13.74
CA ARG A 76 3.27 -20.65 14.12
C ARG A 76 2.88 -19.81 15.33
N ALA A 77 3.90 -19.22 15.96
CA ALA A 77 3.71 -18.36 17.11
C ALA A 77 2.91 -17.10 16.72
N PRO A 78 2.06 -16.59 17.63
CA PRO A 78 1.40 -15.32 17.41
C PRO A 78 2.41 -14.16 17.44
N ARG A 79 2.00 -13.02 16.90
CA ARG A 79 2.85 -11.82 16.73
C ARG A 79 2.12 -10.58 17.17
N ASP A 80 2.88 -9.52 17.47
CA ASP A 80 2.29 -8.20 17.65
C ASP A 80 1.50 -7.80 16.38
N PRO A 81 0.31 -7.19 16.51
CA PRO A 81 -0.51 -6.78 15.36
C PRO A 81 0.23 -5.89 14.36
N TYR A 82 1.13 -5.01 14.82
CA TYR A 82 1.86 -4.10 13.94
C TYR A 82 2.93 -4.82 13.10
N THR A 83 3.56 -5.84 13.64
CA THR A 83 4.47 -6.74 12.92
C THR A 83 3.73 -7.44 11.80
N VAL A 84 2.55 -8.01 12.08
CA VAL A 84 1.73 -8.67 11.05
C VAL A 84 1.22 -7.66 10.03
N TRP A 85 0.88 -6.43 10.44
CA TRP A 85 0.50 -5.36 9.53
C TRP A 85 1.59 -5.11 8.47
N LYS A 86 2.86 -4.98 8.90
CA LYS A 86 4.00 -4.78 7.99
C LYS A 86 4.18 -5.95 7.02
N TRP A 87 3.80 -7.17 7.40
CA TRP A 87 3.79 -8.29 6.47
C TRP A 87 2.69 -8.14 5.43
N TRP A 88 1.47 -7.76 5.84
CA TRP A 88 0.35 -7.57 4.92
C TRP A 88 0.59 -6.43 3.91
N THR A 89 1.33 -5.40 4.30
CA THR A 89 1.68 -4.28 3.41
C THR A 89 2.99 -4.51 2.63
N GLY A 90 3.69 -5.61 2.87
CA GLY A 90 4.98 -5.92 2.25
C GLY A 90 6.15 -5.08 2.76
N GLU A 91 5.96 -4.29 3.82
CA GLU A 91 7.00 -3.46 4.45
C GLU A 91 8.11 -4.29 5.10
N GLU A 92 7.79 -5.48 5.63
CA GLU A 92 8.77 -6.40 6.22
C GLU A 92 8.54 -7.85 5.81
N THR A 93 9.63 -8.60 5.68
CA THR A 93 9.58 -10.05 5.50
C THR A 93 9.02 -10.73 6.76
N PRO A 94 8.12 -11.72 6.62
CA PRO A 94 7.61 -12.48 7.74
C PRO A 94 8.69 -13.17 8.58
N THR A 95 8.51 -13.10 9.90
CA THR A 95 9.34 -13.80 10.89
C THR A 95 8.47 -14.85 11.57
N LEU A 96 8.46 -16.07 11.02
CA LEU A 96 7.50 -17.11 11.45
C LEU A 96 7.98 -17.88 12.70
N ASP A 97 9.29 -17.91 12.93
CA ASP A 97 9.90 -18.66 14.04
C ASP A 97 10.23 -17.79 15.25
N GLY A 98 10.36 -18.46 16.40
CA GLY A 98 10.58 -17.82 17.70
C GLY A 98 11.82 -16.92 17.72
N PRO A 99 11.93 -16.04 18.73
CA PRO A 99 13.11 -15.21 18.84
C PRO A 99 14.34 -16.08 19.11
N ILE A 100 15.35 -15.99 18.25
CA ILE A 100 16.68 -16.55 18.49
C ILE A 100 17.45 -15.46 19.24
N ASP A 101 17.87 -15.75 20.47
CA ASP A 101 18.53 -14.78 21.37
C ASP A 101 17.74 -13.47 21.56
N GLY A 102 16.41 -13.57 21.66
CA GLY A 102 15.54 -12.41 21.83
C GLY A 102 15.24 -11.65 20.53
N ARG A 103 15.72 -12.12 19.37
CA ARG A 103 15.51 -11.46 18.07
C ARG A 103 14.73 -12.34 17.11
N TYR A 104 13.73 -11.76 16.46
CA TYR A 104 13.04 -12.38 15.35
C TYR A 104 13.88 -12.24 14.08
N VAL A 105 14.09 -13.36 13.40
CA VAL A 105 14.84 -13.39 12.14
C VAL A 105 13.89 -13.65 10.96
N PRO A 106 14.10 -13.01 9.80
CA PRO A 106 13.36 -13.32 8.58
C PRO A 106 13.48 -14.79 8.21
N GLU A 107 12.43 -15.33 7.59
CA GLU A 107 12.48 -16.69 7.08
C GLU A 107 13.60 -16.83 6.03
N THR A 108 14.50 -17.78 6.24
CA THR A 108 15.67 -18.02 5.39
C THR A 108 15.60 -19.35 4.65
N GLN A 109 14.62 -20.19 4.97
CA GLN A 109 14.38 -21.44 4.27
C GLN A 109 14.06 -21.19 2.79
N PRO A 110 14.51 -22.08 1.89
CA PRO A 110 14.11 -22.03 0.49
C PRO A 110 12.62 -22.35 0.32
N ILE A 111 12.01 -21.80 -0.72
CA ILE A 111 10.66 -22.19 -1.16
C ILE A 111 10.78 -23.52 -1.92
N GLY A 112 10.42 -24.64 -1.28
CA GLY A 112 10.66 -25.98 -1.85
C GLY A 112 12.13 -26.38 -1.74
N GLU A 113 12.51 -27.52 -2.34
CA GLU A 113 13.87 -28.08 -2.20
C GLU A 113 14.93 -27.20 -2.88
N ASP A 114 14.64 -26.65 -4.07
CA ASP A 114 15.60 -25.92 -4.91
C ASP A 114 15.18 -24.45 -5.22
N GLY A 115 14.16 -23.93 -4.53
CA GLY A 115 13.65 -22.58 -4.82
C GLY A 115 14.44 -21.44 -4.15
N PRO A 116 14.07 -20.19 -4.46
CA PRO A 116 14.69 -19.03 -3.84
C PRO A 116 14.45 -19.02 -2.32
N LYS A 117 15.34 -18.37 -1.59
CA LYS A 117 15.12 -18.07 -0.17
C LYS A 117 13.85 -17.25 -0.02
N TRP A 118 13.05 -17.58 1.00
CA TRP A 118 11.80 -16.89 1.30
C TRP A 118 11.96 -15.37 1.36
N SER A 119 13.01 -14.89 2.04
CA SER A 119 13.32 -13.45 2.14
C SER A 119 13.57 -12.77 0.79
N ALA A 120 14.27 -13.45 -0.14
CA ALA A 120 14.54 -12.91 -1.47
C ALA A 120 13.26 -12.87 -2.32
N ALA A 121 12.50 -13.97 -2.35
CA ALA A 121 11.24 -14.05 -3.08
C ALA A 121 10.20 -13.05 -2.55
N TRP A 122 10.16 -12.86 -1.22
CA TRP A 122 9.30 -11.87 -0.59
C TRP A 122 9.71 -10.44 -0.97
N ALA A 123 11.00 -10.11 -0.89
CA ALA A 123 11.49 -8.77 -1.25
C ALA A 123 11.17 -8.43 -2.71
N GLU A 124 11.37 -9.38 -3.63
CA GLU A 124 11.01 -9.24 -5.04
C GLU A 124 9.50 -9.01 -5.21
N SER A 125 8.67 -9.82 -4.54
CA SER A 125 7.21 -9.73 -4.64
C SER A 125 6.62 -8.46 -4.00
N ALA A 126 7.24 -7.96 -2.93
CA ALA A 126 6.81 -6.76 -2.21
C ALA A 126 7.34 -5.46 -2.83
N TYR A 127 8.40 -5.55 -3.65
CA TYR A 127 9.03 -4.38 -4.26
C TYR A 127 8.02 -3.46 -5.00
N PRO A 128 7.12 -3.97 -5.86
CA PRO A 128 6.15 -3.10 -6.54
C PRO A 128 5.24 -2.32 -5.57
N ALA A 129 4.80 -2.94 -4.47
CA ALA A 129 3.97 -2.27 -3.46
C ALA A 129 4.73 -1.14 -2.75
N SER A 130 6.04 -1.32 -2.53
CA SER A 130 6.89 -0.31 -1.89
C SER A 130 7.05 0.98 -2.72
N LEU A 131 6.86 0.90 -4.04
CA LEU A 131 7.07 2.04 -4.94
C LEU A 131 5.93 3.07 -4.90
N TYR A 132 4.70 2.67 -4.57
CA TYR A 132 3.55 3.59 -4.55
C TYR A 132 3.62 4.67 -3.47
N PRO A 133 3.90 4.35 -2.19
CA PRO A 133 4.05 5.38 -1.16
C PRO A 133 5.18 6.37 -1.46
N GLU A 134 6.29 5.88 -2.03
CA GLU A 134 7.42 6.73 -2.41
C GLU A 134 7.09 7.64 -3.60
N PHE A 135 6.37 7.11 -4.59
CA PHE A 135 5.86 7.90 -5.71
C PHE A 135 5.00 9.08 -5.22
N GLU A 136 4.06 8.82 -4.31
CA GLU A 136 3.19 9.87 -3.78
C GLU A 136 3.97 10.90 -2.96
N ARG A 137 4.93 10.47 -2.15
CA ARG A 137 5.83 11.37 -1.41
C ARG A 137 6.61 12.28 -2.34
N ARG A 138 7.20 11.74 -3.41
CA ARG A 138 7.97 12.50 -4.41
C ARG A 138 7.08 13.45 -5.20
N ARG A 139 5.91 13.01 -5.64
CA ARG A 139 4.91 13.84 -6.32
C ARG A 139 4.50 15.05 -5.46
N GLN A 140 4.27 14.84 -4.17
CA GLN A 140 3.98 15.93 -3.23
C GLN A 140 5.19 16.85 -3.00
N ALA A 141 6.41 16.31 -2.96
CA ALA A 141 7.62 17.10 -2.83
C ALA A 141 7.81 18.04 -4.03
N VAL A 142 7.63 17.53 -5.25
CA VAL A 142 7.66 18.32 -6.49
C VAL A 142 6.61 19.43 -6.45
N HIS A 143 5.37 19.09 -6.08
CA HIS A 143 4.29 20.08 -6.01
C HIS A 143 4.62 21.21 -5.03
N ARG A 144 5.15 20.89 -3.85
CA ARG A 144 5.58 21.90 -2.87
C ARG A 144 6.74 22.75 -3.39
N ALA A 145 7.73 22.14 -4.05
CA ALA A 145 8.87 22.87 -4.60
C ALA A 145 8.44 23.83 -5.72
N TYR A 146 7.54 23.39 -6.61
CA TYR A 146 6.94 24.23 -7.66
C TYR A 146 6.27 25.48 -7.08
N LEU A 147 5.41 25.31 -6.07
CA LEU A 147 4.71 26.45 -5.44
C LEU A 147 5.69 27.44 -4.79
N ARG A 148 6.82 26.97 -4.25
CA ARG A 148 7.87 27.85 -3.72
C ARG A 148 8.59 28.61 -4.83
N ALA A 149 8.92 27.94 -5.94
CA ALA A 149 9.57 28.55 -7.09
C ALA A 149 8.70 29.66 -7.72
N GLU A 150 7.40 29.38 -7.89
CA GLU A 150 6.39 30.34 -8.34
C GLU A 150 6.28 31.55 -7.40
N ALA A 151 6.22 31.30 -6.09
CA ALA A 151 6.14 32.37 -5.09
C ALA A 151 7.41 33.25 -5.07
N ALA A 152 8.59 32.65 -5.26
CA ALA A 152 9.86 33.37 -5.33
C ALA A 152 9.95 34.25 -6.59
N GLY A 153 9.46 33.76 -7.74
CA GLY A 153 9.42 34.54 -8.99
C GLY A 153 8.58 35.81 -8.92
N LYS A 154 7.55 35.85 -8.06
CA LYS A 154 6.73 37.05 -7.84
C LYS A 154 7.46 38.14 -7.06
N ARG A 155 8.54 37.81 -6.34
CA ARG A 155 9.33 38.75 -5.54
C ARG A 155 10.50 39.30 -6.38
N LYS A 156 10.23 40.34 -7.18
CA LYS A 156 11.19 40.93 -8.14
C LYS A 156 12.58 41.31 -7.57
N ALA A 157 12.71 41.49 -6.27
CA ALA A 157 13.98 41.88 -5.62
C ALA A 157 14.89 40.71 -5.24
N ASP A 158 14.39 39.47 -5.20
CA ASP A 158 15.12 38.31 -4.68
C ASP A 158 15.48 37.31 -5.80
N LYS A 159 16.44 37.70 -6.64
CA LYS A 159 16.93 36.86 -7.74
C LYS A 159 17.56 35.56 -7.24
N ARG A 160 18.25 35.61 -6.09
CA ARG A 160 18.93 34.45 -5.53
C ARG A 160 17.93 33.42 -5.01
N GLY A 161 16.92 33.86 -4.25
CA GLY A 161 15.85 32.98 -3.77
C GLY A 161 15.03 32.39 -4.92
N HIS A 162 14.85 33.13 -6.02
CA HIS A 162 14.23 32.58 -7.23
C HIS A 162 15.05 31.43 -7.84
N THR A 163 16.36 31.64 -8.07
CA THR A 163 17.24 30.60 -8.62
C THR A 163 17.30 29.36 -7.72
N GLU A 164 17.45 29.54 -6.40
CA GLU A 164 17.52 28.44 -5.44
C GLU A 164 16.21 27.63 -5.40
N ALA A 165 15.05 28.29 -5.46
CA ALA A 165 13.77 27.60 -5.48
C ALA A 165 13.51 26.82 -6.78
N TRP A 166 13.94 27.35 -7.93
CA TRP A 166 13.87 26.63 -9.20
C TRP A 166 14.86 25.46 -9.27
N ALA A 167 16.03 25.58 -8.64
CA ALA A 167 16.96 24.47 -8.50
C ALA A 167 16.38 23.33 -7.64
N ASP A 168 15.75 23.63 -6.50
CA ASP A 168 15.04 22.61 -5.69
C ASP A 168 13.91 21.98 -6.49
N TYR A 169 13.10 22.76 -7.20
CA TYR A 169 12.04 22.22 -8.07
C TYR A 169 12.59 21.22 -9.10
N THR A 170 13.63 21.62 -9.83
CA THR A 170 14.28 20.79 -10.85
C THR A 170 14.82 19.50 -10.24
N GLN A 171 15.48 19.57 -9.08
CA GLN A 171 15.98 18.40 -8.37
C GLN A 171 14.84 17.43 -7.99
N ARG A 172 13.73 17.94 -7.42
CA ARG A 172 12.60 17.08 -7.06
C ARG A 172 11.96 16.44 -8.29
N LEU A 173 11.93 17.18 -9.40
CA LEU A 173 11.39 16.68 -10.65
C LEU A 173 12.21 15.51 -11.19
N GLU A 174 13.54 15.63 -11.17
CA GLU A 174 14.47 14.55 -11.53
C GLU A 174 14.33 13.34 -10.59
N GLU A 175 14.21 13.56 -9.28
CA GLU A 175 13.95 12.50 -8.30
C GLU A 175 12.64 11.75 -8.59
N LEU A 176 11.59 12.45 -9.02
CA LEU A 176 10.32 11.83 -9.41
C LEU A 176 10.43 11.08 -10.75
N ALA A 177 11.13 11.65 -11.74
CA ALA A 177 11.33 11.04 -13.04
C ALA A 177 12.07 9.69 -12.92
N ASN A 178 13.17 9.65 -12.16
CA ASN A 178 13.88 8.41 -11.86
C ASN A 178 12.98 7.37 -11.17
N HIS A 179 12.11 7.80 -10.25
CA HIS A 179 11.20 6.89 -9.56
C HIS A 179 10.09 6.35 -10.48
N ILE A 180 9.62 7.15 -11.44
CA ILE A 180 8.70 6.70 -12.49
C ILE A 180 9.36 5.61 -13.35
N GLU A 181 10.64 5.75 -13.69
CA GLU A 181 11.37 4.69 -14.41
C GLU A 181 11.51 3.41 -13.59
N ASP A 182 11.74 3.52 -12.28
CA ASP A 182 11.78 2.36 -11.38
C ASP A 182 10.41 1.65 -11.33
N MET A 183 9.32 2.40 -11.28
CA MET A 183 7.96 1.85 -11.40
C MET A 183 7.73 1.17 -12.75
N ALA A 184 8.12 1.80 -13.86
CA ALA A 184 7.98 1.22 -15.19
C ALA A 184 8.81 -0.07 -15.34
N ARG A 185 10.04 -0.08 -14.80
CA ARG A 185 10.92 -1.28 -14.79
C ARG A 185 10.32 -2.42 -13.95
N ALA A 186 9.59 -2.08 -12.89
CA ALA A 186 8.85 -3.04 -12.08
C ALA A 186 7.53 -3.51 -12.73
N GLY A 187 7.22 -3.06 -13.97
CA GLY A 187 6.00 -3.41 -14.69
C GLY A 187 4.73 -2.77 -14.13
N LEU A 188 4.86 -1.72 -13.32
CA LEU A 188 3.72 -1.02 -12.72
C LEU A 188 3.10 -0.04 -13.70
N GLN A 189 1.77 0.13 -13.60
CA GLN A 189 1.11 1.26 -14.21
C GLN A 189 1.43 2.53 -13.42
N ILE A 190 1.93 3.54 -14.13
CA ILE A 190 2.22 4.85 -13.54
C ILE A 190 0.90 5.56 -13.25
N PRO A 191 0.66 6.02 -12.01
CA PRO A 191 -0.51 6.81 -11.70
C PRO A 191 -0.55 8.10 -12.54
N GLU A 192 -1.76 8.59 -12.82
CA GLU A 192 -1.96 9.78 -13.65
C GLU A 192 -1.14 10.99 -13.15
N LEU A 193 -0.39 11.59 -14.06
CA LEU A 193 0.39 12.79 -13.81
C LEU A 193 -0.32 14.02 -14.37
N ARG A 194 -0.12 15.17 -13.72
CA ARG A 194 -0.67 16.44 -14.22
C ARG A 194 0.02 16.82 -15.54
N PRO A 195 -0.69 17.37 -16.54
CA PRO A 195 -0.10 17.71 -17.83
C PRO A 195 1.16 18.60 -17.75
N GLY A 196 1.13 19.68 -16.96
CA GLY A 196 2.31 20.56 -16.81
C GLY A 196 3.53 19.86 -16.20
N LEU A 197 3.32 18.82 -15.37
CA LEU A 197 4.43 18.03 -14.83
C LEU A 197 5.08 17.15 -15.90
N ILE A 198 4.25 16.59 -16.81
CA ILE A 198 4.71 15.83 -17.96
C ILE A 198 5.51 16.76 -18.90
N GLU A 199 4.96 17.93 -19.21
CA GLU A 199 5.61 18.93 -20.05
C GLU A 199 6.97 19.34 -19.48
N ASP A 200 7.07 19.60 -18.18
CA ASP A 200 8.33 19.97 -17.52
C ASP A 200 9.37 18.83 -17.59
N MET A 201 8.97 17.58 -17.32
CA MET A 201 9.88 16.43 -17.42
C MET A 201 10.39 16.20 -18.83
N LEU A 202 9.51 16.33 -19.84
CA LEU A 202 9.87 16.18 -21.25
C LEU A 202 10.75 17.34 -21.73
N GLY A 203 10.42 18.57 -21.35
CA GLY A 203 11.16 19.77 -21.73
C GLY A 203 12.58 19.82 -21.16
N LEU A 204 12.82 19.10 -20.05
CA LEU A 204 14.12 18.99 -19.39
C LEU A 204 14.84 17.66 -19.65
N ASP A 205 14.33 16.81 -20.55
CA ASP A 205 14.93 15.51 -20.92
C ASP A 205 15.21 14.59 -19.71
N MET A 206 14.29 14.58 -18.74
CA MET A 206 14.47 13.87 -17.47
C MET A 206 14.12 12.37 -17.51
N LEU A 207 13.58 11.90 -18.64
CA LEU A 207 13.11 10.52 -18.81
C LEU A 207 13.90 9.87 -19.94
N ARG A 208 14.50 8.71 -19.66
CA ARG A 208 15.20 7.89 -20.66
C ARG A 208 14.25 7.31 -21.70
N ASP A 209 13.03 7.01 -21.29
CA ASP A 209 11.94 6.58 -22.17
C ASP A 209 10.71 7.47 -21.93
N PRO A 210 10.51 8.53 -22.73
CA PRO A 210 9.34 9.40 -22.64
C PRO A 210 8.00 8.68 -22.81
N SER A 211 7.97 7.50 -23.43
CA SER A 211 6.72 6.77 -23.69
C SER A 211 6.08 6.21 -22.42
N ILE A 212 6.81 6.13 -21.30
CA ILE A 212 6.31 5.58 -20.03
C ILE A 212 5.24 6.45 -19.37
N ILE A 213 5.20 7.75 -19.68
CA ILE A 213 4.20 8.70 -19.16
C ILE A 213 3.25 9.23 -20.24
N GLN A 214 3.48 8.89 -21.50
CA GLN A 214 2.53 9.19 -22.55
C GLN A 214 1.46 8.10 -22.54
N PRO A 215 0.17 8.44 -22.42
CA PRO A 215 -0.87 7.45 -22.63
C PRO A 215 -0.66 6.86 -24.02
N ARG A 216 -0.48 5.53 -24.10
CA ARG A 216 -0.61 4.84 -25.38
C ARG A 216 -1.93 5.31 -25.98
N GLY A 217 -1.86 5.86 -27.19
CA GLY A 217 -3.02 6.38 -27.89
C GLY A 217 -4.19 5.42 -27.73
N THR A 218 -5.35 5.98 -27.43
CA THR A 218 -6.63 5.30 -27.58
C THR A 218 -6.73 4.79 -29.01
N GLU A 219 -6.37 3.52 -29.22
CA GLU A 219 -6.82 2.70 -30.36
C GLU A 219 -8.23 2.18 -30.11
#